data_AF-A0AA88XM06-F1
#
_entry.id   AF-A0AA88XM06-F1
#
_cell.length_a   1.000
_cell.length_b   1.000
_cell.length_c   1.000
_cell.angle_alpha   90.00
_cell.angle_beta   90.00
_cell.angle_gamma   90.00
#
_symmetry.space_group_name_H-M   'P 1'
#
loop_
_entity.id
_entity.type
_entity.pdbx_description
1 polymer ?
#
loop_
_entity_poly.entity_id
_entity_poly.type
_entity_poly.pdbx_seq_one_letter_code
_entity_poly.pdbx_strand_id
1 'polypeptide(L)'
;MAEKEVITDLNSTESDESGSFDDADMALTGIKMLLNNGFEEARKLFEKYKNDSSLMNAGHSFVFFMTALMSFEEEKLDEALKVLQETEKSCDTDSGVLKSIRKKFRSKKKKDESQISVEDKIQRQVIVADSLLYQAILVFTNQDIPSYIKGGWYLRKAYKLYEKLYKDVTQLQAKQGKLKESRSQNSLPESEISASEGAIDGNDNELSEELLARLLGAVSFGYGTFQLCISMVPPKILRLIEFLGFEGDRQAGLQALEYSSHSKDMKAPLATLGLLWYHTVLRPFFALDGANDYSAGTIDAEKIIDEREGEFQNSALFLFFRGRIHRLRKETDLSLEMYEKALEAAKGQRELEFMCQYEIVCLGSMGDVKGAHEILKEVPGLLKKKNNQIEAYVSRRAEKMNKGAPSQEYCRLLSLELIFLWHALPTCKEEELKPYLDVCDMQTDPKVFHLKCLLEGAIFKELGQEELAIQYLEEAIARHQGMKDDHHVPAFALFEMASIYMKKPEVFCVNHVQNL
;
A
#
# COMPACT_ATOMS: atom_id res chain seq x y z
N MET A 1 -1.70 25.43 14.21
CA MET A 1 -1.27 25.67 15.62
C MET A 1 -0.54 24.43 16.16
N ALA A 2 -1.08 23.23 15.97
CA ALA A 2 -0.40 21.95 16.21
C ALA A 2 0.95 21.79 15.46
N GLU A 3 1.08 22.29 14.23
CA GLU A 3 2.35 22.30 13.47
C GLU A 3 3.49 23.08 14.15
N LYS A 4 3.17 24.11 14.95
CA LYS A 4 4.18 24.88 15.68
C LYS A 4 4.56 24.23 16.99
N GLU A 5 3.62 23.56 17.67
CA GLU A 5 3.86 22.87 18.95
C GLU A 5 4.86 21.71 18.81
N VAL A 6 4.74 20.89 17.75
CA VAL A 6 5.69 19.78 17.48
C VAL A 6 7.11 20.30 17.20
N ILE A 7 7.23 21.45 16.51
CA ILE A 7 8.53 22.06 16.19
C ILE A 7 9.13 22.77 17.41
N THR A 8 8.31 23.35 18.30
CA THR A 8 8.80 23.96 19.55
C THR A 8 9.28 22.93 20.56
N ASP A 9 8.67 21.74 20.62
CA ASP A 9 9.15 20.67 21.50
C ASP A 9 10.54 20.17 21.04
N LEU A 10 10.77 20.05 19.72
CA LEU A 10 12.07 19.65 19.17
C LEU A 10 13.18 20.70 19.33
N ASN A 11 12.83 22.00 19.32
CA ASN A 11 13.80 23.10 19.55
C ASN A 11 14.01 23.41 21.04
N SER A 12 13.14 22.95 21.94
CA SER A 12 13.28 23.15 23.39
C SER A 12 14.31 22.23 24.04
N THR A 13 14.75 21.19 23.33
CA THR A 13 15.83 20.27 23.75
C THR A 13 17.23 20.72 23.33
N GLU A 14 17.39 21.95 22.83
CA GLU A 14 18.71 22.57 22.62
C GLU A 14 19.21 23.23 23.92
N SER A 15 19.58 22.40 24.89
CA SER A 15 20.58 22.79 25.89
C SER A 15 21.35 21.55 26.34
N ASP A 16 22.64 21.57 26.05
CA ASP A 16 23.71 20.67 26.49
C ASP A 16 23.37 19.73 27.66
N GLU A 17 23.37 18.42 27.40
CA GLU A 17 24.01 17.36 28.19
C GLU A 17 23.75 16.01 27.50
N SER A 18 24.64 15.05 27.68
CA SER A 18 24.68 13.72 27.05
C SER A 18 23.44 12.84 27.33
N GLY A 19 22.28 13.20 26.76
CA GLY A 19 21.07 12.38 26.72
C GLY A 19 21.13 11.39 25.57
N SER A 20 20.92 10.11 25.87
CA SER A 20 20.79 9.06 24.85
C SER A 20 19.66 9.41 23.89
N PHE A 21 19.98 9.60 22.61
CA PHE A 21 19.01 9.74 21.52
C PHE A 21 18.17 8.46 21.42
N ASP A 22 16.84 8.55 21.60
CA ASP A 22 15.91 7.43 21.36
C ASP A 22 15.58 7.38 19.87
N ASP A 23 16.25 6.47 19.16
CA ASP A 23 16.08 6.31 17.72
C ASP A 23 14.72 5.70 17.34
N ALA A 24 14.07 4.95 18.25
CA ALA A 24 12.77 4.36 18.02
C ALA A 24 11.65 5.41 18.01
N ASP A 25 11.64 6.29 19.01
CA ASP A 25 10.65 7.37 19.07
C ASP A 25 10.84 8.37 17.92
N MET A 26 12.09 8.66 17.56
CA MET A 26 12.37 9.53 16.41
C MET A 26 11.94 8.90 15.08
N ALA A 27 12.21 7.61 14.87
CA ALA A 27 11.80 6.92 13.67
C ALA A 27 10.27 6.85 13.55
N LEU A 28 9.57 6.58 14.66
CA LEU A 28 8.12 6.63 14.73
C LEU A 28 7.59 8.04 14.40
N THR A 29 8.17 9.07 14.99
CA THR A 29 7.83 10.48 14.70
C THR A 29 8.00 10.80 13.22
N GLY A 30 9.10 10.35 12.60
CA GLY A 30 9.32 10.54 11.17
C GLY A 30 8.26 9.89 10.29
N ILE A 31 7.79 8.68 10.65
CA ILE A 31 6.68 8.04 9.94
C ILE A 31 5.37 8.78 10.18
N LYS A 32 5.06 9.20 11.41
CA LYS A 32 3.87 10.01 11.69
C LYS A 32 3.86 11.32 10.89
N MET A 33 4.99 12.00 10.77
CA MET A 33 5.14 13.18 9.92
C MET A 33 4.80 12.86 8.46
N LEU A 34 5.33 11.76 7.92
CA LEU A 34 5.05 11.33 6.55
C LEU A 34 3.55 11.10 6.31
N LEU A 35 2.82 10.52 7.27
CA LEU A 35 1.38 10.32 7.18
C LEU A 35 0.56 11.60 7.44
N ASN A 36 1.10 12.56 8.20
CA ASN A 36 0.48 13.86 8.48
C ASN A 36 0.93 14.96 7.51
N ASN A 37 1.09 14.61 6.23
CA ASN A 37 1.42 15.51 5.14
C ASN A 37 2.82 16.16 5.20
N GLY A 38 3.64 15.85 6.21
CA GLY A 38 5.00 16.35 6.42
C GLY A 38 6.07 15.50 5.72
N PHE A 39 5.91 15.28 4.41
CA PHE A 39 6.79 14.37 3.64
C PHE A 39 8.25 14.87 3.59
N GLU A 40 8.44 16.18 3.38
CA GLU A 40 9.77 16.76 3.25
C GLU A 40 10.48 16.88 4.62
N GLU A 41 9.72 17.14 5.68
CA GLU A 41 10.17 17.13 7.07
C GLU A 41 10.65 15.74 7.47
N ALA A 42 9.83 14.71 7.22
CA ALA A 42 10.20 13.31 7.46
C ALA A 42 11.46 12.93 6.68
N ARG A 43 11.54 13.30 5.40
CA ARG A 43 12.72 13.05 4.56
C ARG A 43 13.98 13.68 5.16
N LYS A 44 13.93 14.96 5.56
CA LYS A 44 15.07 15.66 6.17
C LYS A 44 15.49 15.02 7.49
N LEU A 45 14.52 14.60 8.31
CA LEU A 45 14.77 13.92 9.58
C LEU A 45 15.54 12.62 9.34
N PHE A 46 15.04 11.75 8.46
CA PHE A 46 15.71 10.48 8.17
C PHE A 46 17.06 10.67 7.49
N GLU A 47 17.19 11.60 6.54
CA GLU A 47 18.46 11.90 5.87
C GLU A 47 19.53 12.35 6.86
N LYS A 48 19.17 13.19 7.84
CA LYS A 48 20.09 13.72 8.85
C LYS A 48 20.72 12.61 9.70
N TYR A 49 19.93 11.62 10.11
CA TYR A 49 20.34 10.60 11.08
C TYR A 49 20.57 9.21 10.47
N LYS A 50 20.53 9.05 9.14
CA LYS A 50 20.64 7.74 8.46
C LYS A 50 21.95 6.98 8.72
N ASN A 51 22.99 7.68 9.17
CA ASN A 51 24.30 7.08 9.48
C ASN A 51 24.49 6.82 10.98
N ASP A 52 23.58 7.34 11.82
CA ASP A 52 23.68 7.27 13.28
C ASP A 52 22.91 6.07 13.86
N SER A 53 21.82 5.66 13.21
CA SER A 53 20.99 4.52 13.63
C SER A 53 20.56 3.66 12.43
N SER A 54 20.53 2.34 12.64
CA SER A 54 19.99 1.37 11.66
C SER A 54 18.49 1.61 11.40
N LEU A 55 17.75 2.04 12.42
CA LEU A 55 16.32 2.34 12.31
C LEU A 55 16.08 3.63 11.52
N MET A 56 16.91 4.66 11.75
CA MET A 56 16.87 5.89 10.95
C MET A 56 17.29 5.64 9.50
N ASN A 57 18.26 4.74 9.26
CA ASN A 57 18.62 4.28 7.92
C ASN A 57 17.45 3.56 7.22
N ALA A 58 16.70 2.74 7.96
CA ALA A 58 15.51 2.05 7.45
C ALA A 58 14.39 3.03 7.11
N GLY A 59 14.17 4.06 7.93
CA GLY A 59 13.23 5.14 7.60
C GLY A 59 13.63 5.92 6.35
N HIS A 60 14.93 6.20 6.19
CA HIS A 60 15.46 6.83 4.97
C HIS A 60 15.20 5.97 3.72
N SER A 61 15.51 4.67 3.77
CA SER A 61 15.27 3.78 2.63
C SER A 61 13.77 3.58 2.35
N PHE A 62 12.92 3.60 3.37
CA PHE A 62 11.47 3.60 3.22
C PHE A 62 10.94 4.84 2.49
N VAL A 63 11.46 6.04 2.77
CA VAL A 63 11.10 7.26 2.03
C VAL A 63 11.44 7.14 0.55
N PHE A 64 12.63 6.61 0.21
CA PHE A 64 13.01 6.35 -1.18
C PHE A 64 12.07 5.33 -1.85
N PHE A 65 11.77 4.23 -1.15
CA PHE A 65 10.82 3.22 -1.62
C PHE A 65 9.44 3.83 -1.93
N MET A 66 8.85 4.58 -0.98
CA MET A 66 7.56 5.22 -1.16
C MET A 66 7.58 6.23 -2.31
N THR A 67 8.62 7.06 -2.41
CA THR A 67 8.77 8.04 -3.50
C THR A 67 8.76 7.36 -4.87
N ALA A 68 9.54 6.28 -5.00
CA ALA A 68 9.68 5.55 -6.26
C ALA A 68 8.40 4.79 -6.64
N LEU A 69 7.79 4.12 -5.67
CA LEU A 69 6.54 3.37 -5.88
C LEU A 69 5.39 4.28 -6.29
N MET A 70 5.30 5.47 -5.71
CA MET A 70 4.23 6.42 -6.02
C MET A 70 4.44 7.10 -7.39
N SER A 71 5.67 7.47 -7.74
CA SER A 71 5.91 8.21 -8.99
C SER A 71 6.03 7.33 -10.23
N PHE A 72 6.33 6.02 -10.08
CA PHE A 72 6.61 5.09 -11.20
C PHE A 72 7.66 5.63 -12.20
N GLU A 73 8.64 6.39 -11.72
CA GLU A 73 9.74 6.91 -12.55
C GLU A 73 10.90 5.92 -12.50
N GLU A 74 11.35 5.41 -13.66
CA GLU A 74 12.41 4.38 -13.74
C GLU A 74 13.68 4.77 -12.97
N GLU A 75 14.12 6.02 -13.08
CA GLU A 75 15.29 6.52 -12.35
C GLU A 75 15.14 6.42 -10.83
N LYS A 76 13.95 6.72 -10.30
CA LYS A 76 13.66 6.63 -8.87
C LYS A 76 13.48 5.19 -8.41
N LEU A 77 12.91 4.32 -9.25
CA LEU A 77 12.81 2.88 -8.98
C LEU A 77 14.21 2.28 -8.82
N ASP A 78 15.14 2.60 -9.72
CA ASP A 78 16.53 2.16 -9.67
C ASP A 78 17.28 2.72 -8.45
N GLU A 79 17.09 4.00 -8.13
CA GLU A 79 17.69 4.64 -6.96
C GLU A 79 17.19 4.01 -5.65
N ALA A 80 15.87 3.84 -5.50
CA ALA A 80 15.28 3.19 -4.34
C ALA A 80 15.75 1.74 -4.18
N LEU A 81 15.87 0.98 -5.28
CA LEU A 81 16.38 -0.38 -5.24
C LEU A 81 17.83 -0.43 -4.73
N LYS A 82 18.69 0.52 -5.15
CA LYS A 82 20.08 0.62 -4.67
C LYS A 82 20.12 0.93 -3.18
N VAL A 83 19.36 1.92 -2.72
CA VAL A 83 19.30 2.32 -1.30
C VAL A 83 18.82 1.16 -0.44
N LEU A 84 17.78 0.43 -0.84
CA LEU A 84 17.28 -0.74 -0.11
C LEU A 84 18.32 -1.87 -0.03
N GLN A 85 19.08 -2.12 -1.11
CA GLN A 85 20.16 -3.11 -1.10
C GLN A 85 21.32 -2.71 -0.17
N GLU A 86 21.62 -1.42 -0.06
CA GLU A 86 22.63 -0.90 0.86
C GLU A 86 22.17 -1.02 2.32
N THR A 87 20.91 -0.69 2.61
CA THR A 87 20.28 -0.90 3.92
C THR A 87 20.26 -2.39 4.30
N GLU A 88 19.89 -3.28 3.39
CA GLU A 88 19.93 -4.74 3.62
C GLU A 88 21.35 -5.18 4.02
N LYS A 89 22.36 -4.81 3.23
CA LYS A 89 23.76 -5.20 3.46
C LYS A 89 24.34 -4.62 4.74
N SER A 90 23.94 -3.42 5.15
CA SER A 90 24.43 -2.81 6.40
C SER A 90 23.85 -3.47 7.65
N CYS A 91 22.67 -4.11 7.52
CA CYS A 91 21.98 -4.82 8.59
C CYS A 91 22.22 -6.34 8.57
N ASP A 92 22.63 -6.92 7.44
CA ASP A 92 22.95 -8.35 7.32
C ASP A 92 24.25 -8.73 8.06
N THR A 93 24.08 -9.07 9.33
CA THR A 93 25.15 -9.48 10.24
C THR A 93 25.76 -10.86 9.92
N ASP A 94 25.13 -11.66 9.05
CA ASP A 94 25.62 -13.00 8.65
C ASP A 94 26.60 -12.94 7.46
N SER A 95 26.73 -11.77 6.82
CA SER A 95 27.75 -11.56 5.80
C SER A 95 29.14 -11.40 6.44
N GLY A 96 30.00 -12.42 6.29
CA GLY A 96 31.40 -12.42 6.76
C GLY A 96 32.28 -11.26 6.27
N VAL A 97 31.74 -10.36 5.43
CA VAL A 97 32.38 -9.14 4.92
C VAL A 97 32.55 -8.08 6.01
N LEU A 98 31.64 -8.00 7.00
CA LEU A 98 31.73 -7.00 8.07
C LEU A 98 32.94 -7.23 9.00
N LYS A 99 33.38 -8.48 9.18
CA LYS A 99 34.61 -8.80 9.93
C LYS A 99 35.87 -8.25 9.27
N SER A 100 35.86 -8.08 7.95
CA SER A 100 37.02 -7.62 7.17
C SER A 100 37.08 -6.09 7.04
N ILE A 101 35.93 -5.41 6.98
CA ILE A 101 35.88 -3.94 6.89
C ILE A 101 36.11 -3.29 8.26
N ARG A 102 35.59 -3.89 9.35
CA ARG A 102 35.82 -3.43 10.73
C ARG A 102 37.31 -3.48 11.15
N LYS A 103 38.11 -4.32 10.49
CA LYS A 103 39.56 -4.45 10.74
C LYS A 103 40.39 -3.30 10.14
N LYS A 104 39.87 -2.55 9.16
CA LYS A 104 40.61 -1.44 8.51
C LYS A 104 40.31 -0.05 9.09
N PHE A 105 39.18 0.13 9.79
CA PHE A 105 38.78 1.43 10.35
C PHE A 105 39.01 1.60 11.87
N ARG A 106 39.57 0.60 12.58
CA ARG A 106 39.89 0.69 14.01
C ARG A 106 41.40 0.70 14.27
N SER A 107 42.04 1.85 14.05
CA SER A 107 43.30 2.17 14.74
C SER A 107 43.01 3.18 15.85
N LYS A 108 43.37 2.80 17.09
CA LYS A 108 43.27 3.56 18.36
C LYS A 108 41.88 3.77 18.99
N LYS A 109 41.28 2.67 19.47
CA LYS A 109 40.71 2.63 20.85
C LYS A 109 40.50 1.18 21.29
N LYS A 110 41.29 0.76 22.30
CA LYS A 110 41.21 -0.52 23.01
C LYS A 110 40.21 -0.38 24.15
N LYS A 111 39.06 -1.05 24.06
CA LYS A 111 38.32 -1.76 25.13
C LYS A 111 36.98 -2.23 24.57
N ASP A 112 36.60 -3.43 25.01
CA ASP A 112 35.40 -4.24 24.77
C ASP A 112 35.03 -4.60 23.32
N GLU A 113 35.21 -5.88 23.00
CA GLU A 113 34.43 -6.57 21.98
C GLU A 113 32.98 -6.65 22.47
N SER A 114 32.19 -5.59 22.22
CA SER A 114 30.77 -5.61 22.52
C SER A 114 30.07 -6.65 21.64
N GLN A 115 29.60 -7.72 22.27
CA GLN A 115 28.66 -8.66 21.70
C GLN A 115 27.40 -7.87 21.27
N ILE A 116 26.95 -8.03 20.03
CA ILE A 116 25.74 -7.34 19.54
C ILE A 116 24.55 -7.77 20.42
N SER A 117 23.81 -6.79 20.96
CA SER A 117 22.65 -7.04 21.83
C SER A 117 21.57 -7.84 21.10
N VAL A 118 20.72 -8.54 21.85
CA VAL A 118 19.58 -9.30 21.27
C VAL A 118 18.62 -8.36 20.55
N GLU A 119 18.38 -7.17 21.11
CA GLU A 119 17.62 -6.08 20.50
C GLU A 119 18.15 -5.70 19.12
N ASP A 120 19.43 -5.31 19.01
CA ASP A 120 20.01 -4.83 17.75
C ASP A 120 20.01 -5.94 16.70
N LYS A 121 20.15 -7.22 17.10
CA LYS A 121 20.00 -8.36 16.19
C LYS A 121 18.58 -8.48 15.63
N ILE A 122 17.56 -8.45 16.48
CA ILE A 122 16.16 -8.57 16.05
C ILE A 122 15.81 -7.38 15.15
N GLN A 123 16.15 -6.15 15.58
CA GLN A 123 15.89 -4.93 14.83
C GLN A 123 16.52 -4.96 13.43
N ARG A 124 17.81 -5.33 13.32
CA ARG A 124 18.48 -5.47 12.03
C ARG A 124 17.86 -6.55 11.15
N GLN A 125 17.43 -7.68 11.72
CA GLN A 125 16.78 -8.74 10.95
C GLN A 125 15.39 -8.31 10.45
N VAL A 126 14.63 -7.53 11.23
CA VAL A 126 13.39 -6.89 10.74
C VAL A 126 13.70 -5.95 9.57
N ILE A 127 14.72 -5.10 9.68
CA ILE A 127 15.11 -4.17 8.61
C ILE A 127 15.55 -4.92 7.33
N VAL A 128 16.23 -6.06 7.47
CA VAL A 128 16.56 -6.94 6.33
C VAL A 128 15.28 -7.49 5.69
N ALA A 129 14.31 -7.94 6.50
CA ALA A 129 13.04 -8.45 6.01
C ALA A 129 12.22 -7.37 5.28
N ASP A 130 12.15 -6.15 5.84
CA ASP A 130 11.56 -4.96 5.22
C ASP A 130 12.20 -4.66 3.87
N SER A 131 13.54 -4.57 3.85
CA SER A 131 14.30 -4.24 2.64
C SER A 131 14.05 -5.26 1.53
N LEU A 132 13.94 -6.55 1.86
CA LEU A 132 13.62 -7.60 0.90
C LEU A 132 12.18 -7.50 0.39
N LEU A 133 11.22 -7.22 1.27
CA LEU A 133 9.83 -7.01 0.88
C LEU A 133 9.69 -5.82 -0.08
N TYR A 134 10.30 -4.68 0.25
CA TYR A 134 10.26 -3.47 -0.59
C TYR A 134 10.98 -3.69 -1.93
N GLN A 135 12.13 -4.38 -1.93
CA GLN A 135 12.80 -4.79 -3.18
C GLN A 135 11.91 -5.68 -4.04
N ALA A 136 11.16 -6.63 -3.44
CA ALA A 136 10.24 -7.48 -4.19
C ALA A 136 9.15 -6.65 -4.89
N ILE A 137 8.55 -5.70 -4.16
CA ILE A 137 7.51 -4.81 -4.69
C ILE A 137 8.04 -3.98 -5.85
N LEU A 138 9.21 -3.35 -5.70
CA LEU A 138 9.82 -2.55 -6.77
C LEU A 138 10.19 -3.41 -7.99
N VAL A 139 10.73 -4.61 -7.80
CA VAL A 139 11.07 -5.47 -8.94
C VAL A 139 9.82 -5.91 -9.70
N PHE A 140 8.69 -6.14 -9.02
CA PHE A 140 7.44 -6.50 -9.69
C PHE A 140 6.89 -5.38 -10.60
N THR A 141 7.29 -4.12 -10.42
CA THR A 141 6.84 -3.03 -11.30
C THR A 141 7.43 -3.10 -12.70
N ASN A 142 8.50 -3.87 -12.93
CA ASN A 142 9.11 -4.03 -14.26
C ASN A 142 8.27 -4.89 -15.21
N GLN A 143 7.30 -5.65 -14.68
CA GLN A 143 6.32 -6.44 -15.44
C GLN A 143 6.91 -7.50 -16.41
N ASP A 144 8.15 -7.96 -16.21
CA ASP A 144 8.80 -9.02 -16.99
C ASP A 144 9.01 -10.33 -16.20
N ILE A 145 9.11 -11.46 -16.91
CA ILE A 145 9.26 -12.80 -16.31
C ILE A 145 10.49 -12.90 -15.39
N PRO A 146 11.72 -12.51 -15.81
CA PRO A 146 12.88 -12.47 -14.91
C PRO A 146 12.63 -11.69 -13.62
N SER A 147 12.01 -10.52 -13.71
CA SER A 147 11.65 -9.71 -12.55
C SER A 147 10.64 -10.41 -11.66
N TYR A 148 9.61 -11.08 -12.20
CA TYR A 148 8.67 -11.85 -11.38
C TYR A 148 9.36 -13.00 -10.61
N ILE A 149 10.31 -13.70 -11.22
CA ILE A 149 11.09 -14.76 -10.55
C ILE A 149 11.93 -14.15 -9.42
N LYS A 150 12.66 -13.07 -9.71
CA LYS A 150 13.52 -12.38 -8.75
C LYS A 150 12.73 -11.80 -7.57
N GLY A 151 11.62 -11.11 -7.86
CA GLY A 151 10.71 -10.57 -6.86
C GLY A 151 10.10 -11.66 -5.99
N GLY A 152 9.67 -12.79 -6.60
CA GLY A 152 9.17 -13.94 -5.85
C GLY A 152 10.21 -14.55 -4.90
N TRP A 153 11.49 -14.56 -5.29
CA TRP A 153 12.57 -15.00 -4.41
C TRP A 153 12.78 -14.06 -3.21
N TYR A 154 12.83 -12.75 -3.43
CA TYR A 154 12.91 -11.76 -2.35
C TYR A 154 11.73 -11.86 -1.39
N LEU A 155 10.52 -11.98 -1.95
CA LEU A 155 9.28 -12.12 -1.18
C LEU A 155 9.31 -13.36 -0.28
N ARG A 156 9.78 -14.51 -0.81
CA ARG A 156 9.93 -15.74 -0.02
C ARG A 156 10.96 -15.60 1.11
N LYS A 157 12.09 -14.91 0.85
CA LYS A 157 13.13 -14.68 1.86
C LYS A 157 12.60 -13.78 2.99
N ALA A 158 11.89 -12.70 2.64
CA ALA A 158 11.24 -11.81 3.60
C ALA A 158 10.21 -12.56 4.46
N TYR A 159 9.30 -13.33 3.83
CA TYR A 159 8.28 -14.11 4.53
C TYR A 159 8.87 -15.06 5.59
N LYS A 160 9.86 -15.87 5.19
CA LYS A 160 10.51 -16.82 6.11
C LYS A 160 11.22 -16.12 7.27
N LEU A 161 11.83 -14.96 7.00
CA LEU A 161 12.50 -14.19 8.03
C LEU A 161 11.48 -13.61 9.03
N TYR A 162 10.37 -13.04 8.55
CA TYR A 162 9.28 -12.57 9.40
C TYR A 162 8.65 -13.68 10.24
N GLU A 163 8.37 -14.83 9.62
CA GLU A 163 7.78 -15.98 10.32
C GLU A 163 8.70 -16.48 11.45
N LYS A 164 10.00 -16.57 11.18
CA LYS A 164 11.01 -16.94 12.18
C LYS A 164 11.07 -15.92 13.32
N LEU A 165 11.22 -14.64 12.98
CA LEU A 165 11.30 -13.56 13.96
C LEU A 165 10.05 -13.50 14.85
N TYR A 166 8.86 -13.70 14.26
CA TYR A 166 7.60 -13.65 15.01
C TYR A 166 7.55 -14.75 16.06
N LYS A 167 7.93 -15.98 15.68
CA LYS A 167 8.06 -17.11 16.61
C LYS A 167 9.10 -16.84 17.69
N ASP A 168 10.27 -16.33 17.33
CA ASP A 168 11.38 -16.07 18.26
C ASP A 168 10.99 -15.02 19.31
N VAL A 169 10.43 -13.87 18.88
CA VAL A 169 10.05 -12.77 19.79
C VAL A 169 8.87 -13.15 20.67
N THR A 170 7.86 -13.85 20.13
CA THR A 170 6.71 -14.34 20.93
C THR A 170 7.18 -15.32 22.01
N GLN A 171 8.14 -16.20 21.70
CA GLN A 171 8.71 -17.11 22.70
C GLN A 171 9.52 -16.38 23.77
N LEU A 172 10.24 -15.32 23.41
CA LEU A 172 10.94 -14.46 24.39
C LEU A 172 9.94 -13.82 25.35
N GLN A 173 8.82 -13.30 24.84
CA GLN A 173 7.77 -12.67 25.64
C GLN A 173 7.11 -13.67 26.59
N ALA A 174 6.75 -14.85 26.09
CA ALA A 174 6.17 -15.91 26.91
C ALA A 174 7.13 -16.41 28.01
N LYS A 175 8.44 -16.46 27.74
CA LYS A 175 9.45 -16.82 28.76
C LYS A 175 9.54 -15.78 29.87
N GLN A 176 9.56 -14.49 29.53
CA GLN A 176 9.57 -13.41 30.52
C GLN A 176 8.30 -13.39 31.38
N GLY A 177 7.12 -13.61 30.78
CA GLY A 177 5.86 -13.71 31.52
C GLY A 177 5.88 -14.83 32.58
N LYS A 178 6.38 -16.02 32.21
CA LYS A 178 6.53 -17.16 33.14
C LYS A 178 7.55 -16.92 34.25
N LEU A 179 8.64 -16.21 33.94
CA LEU A 179 9.64 -15.81 34.94
C LEU A 179 9.05 -14.85 35.97
N LYS A 180 8.22 -13.89 35.55
CA LYS A 180 7.51 -12.99 36.46
C LYS A 180 6.49 -13.72 37.34
N GLU A 181 5.67 -14.59 36.76
CA GLU A 181 4.69 -15.40 37.52
C GLU A 181 5.37 -16.28 38.59
N SER A 182 6.51 -16.90 38.26
CA SER A 182 7.24 -17.73 39.22
C SER A 182 7.96 -16.91 40.32
N ARG A 183 8.35 -15.66 40.04
CA ARG A 183 8.88 -14.72 41.05
C ARG A 183 7.79 -14.19 41.98
N SER A 184 6.59 -13.91 41.45
CA SER A 184 5.43 -13.46 42.24
C SER A 184 4.81 -14.55 43.12
N GLN A 185 4.96 -15.84 42.78
CA GLN A 185 4.47 -16.95 43.61
C GLN A 185 5.44 -17.37 44.74
N ASN A 186 6.70 -16.94 44.70
CA ASN A 186 7.74 -17.30 45.68
C ASN A 186 7.99 -16.22 46.75
N SER A 187 7.24 -15.11 46.78
CA SER A 187 7.32 -14.13 47.86
C SER A 187 6.60 -14.61 49.13
N LEU A 188 7.37 -14.95 50.17
CA LEU A 188 6.91 -15.17 51.55
C LEU A 188 6.31 -13.88 52.15
N PRO A 189 5.47 -13.94 53.22
CA PRO A 189 4.87 -12.75 53.82
C PRO A 189 5.95 -11.85 54.43
N GLU A 190 5.85 -10.55 54.15
CA GLU A 190 6.71 -9.51 54.70
C GLU A 190 6.62 -9.44 56.23
N SER A 191 7.70 -9.85 56.89
CA SER A 191 8.06 -9.25 58.17
C SER A 191 9.59 -9.19 58.27
N GLU A 192 10.09 -7.95 58.27
CA GLU A 192 11.46 -7.54 58.56
C GLU A 192 12.51 -7.90 57.49
N ILE A 193 12.87 -6.91 56.67
CA ILE A 193 14.25 -6.40 56.53
C ILE A 193 14.22 -5.02 55.85
N SER A 194 14.95 -4.12 56.47
CA SER A 194 15.22 -2.73 56.13
C SER A 194 15.76 -2.49 54.72
N ALA A 195 15.40 -1.32 54.18
CA ALA A 195 16.13 -0.50 53.21
C ALA A 195 17.46 -1.06 52.69
N SER A 196 17.42 -1.62 51.47
CA SER A 196 18.52 -1.52 50.51
C SER A 196 17.93 -1.30 49.12
N GLU A 197 17.79 -0.02 48.75
CA GLU A 197 17.76 0.36 47.34
C GLU A 197 19.03 -0.17 46.67
N GLY A 198 18.88 -0.78 45.50
CA GLY A 198 20.00 -1.12 44.61
C GLY A 198 20.55 -2.54 44.77
N ALA A 199 19.81 -3.53 44.29
CA ALA A 199 20.41 -4.77 43.79
C ALA A 199 19.74 -5.15 42.48
N ILE A 200 20.25 -4.55 41.39
CA ILE A 200 20.01 -5.02 40.03
C ILE A 200 20.67 -6.39 39.93
N ASP A 201 19.83 -7.42 39.92
CA ASP A 201 20.19 -8.77 39.48
C ASP A 201 20.73 -8.67 38.04
N GLY A 202 22.05 -8.78 37.92
CA GLY A 202 22.79 -8.70 36.68
C GLY A 202 22.69 -10.00 35.87
N ASN A 203 21.56 -10.18 35.20
CA ASN A 203 21.47 -11.07 34.06
C ASN A 203 21.25 -10.23 32.79
N ASP A 204 22.33 -10.00 32.04
CA ASP A 204 22.44 -9.13 30.87
C ASP A 204 21.57 -9.54 29.65
N ASN A 205 20.61 -10.46 29.84
CA ASN A 205 19.75 -11.03 28.80
C ASN A 205 18.25 -10.71 28.98
N GLU A 206 17.84 -10.02 30.04
CA GLU A 206 16.43 -9.65 30.24
C GLU A 206 16.13 -8.31 29.54
N LEU A 207 15.47 -8.37 28.38
CA LEU A 207 14.95 -7.18 27.67
C LEU A 207 13.81 -6.55 28.49
N SER A 208 13.70 -5.23 28.48
CA SER A 208 12.54 -4.58 29.12
C SER A 208 11.24 -5.01 28.41
N GLU A 209 10.14 -5.04 29.16
CA GLU A 209 8.83 -5.44 28.62
C GLU A 209 8.37 -4.47 27.51
N GLU A 210 8.65 -3.18 27.68
CA GLU A 210 8.37 -2.15 26.68
C GLU A 210 9.16 -2.37 25.38
N LEU A 211 10.45 -2.70 25.51
CA LEU A 211 11.30 -2.99 24.35
C LEU A 211 10.82 -4.25 23.62
N LEU A 212 10.47 -5.30 24.37
CA LEU A 212 9.99 -6.53 23.77
C LEU A 212 8.63 -6.34 23.09
N ALA A 213 7.74 -5.54 23.67
CA ALA A 213 6.47 -5.16 23.06
C ALA A 213 6.67 -4.37 21.77
N ARG A 214 7.63 -3.43 21.73
CA ARG A 214 8.03 -2.69 20.51
C ARG A 214 8.55 -3.63 19.43
N LEU A 215 9.50 -4.50 19.76
CA LEU A 215 10.07 -5.46 18.81
C LEU A 215 9.00 -6.41 18.27
N LEU A 216 8.08 -6.88 19.12
CA LEU A 216 6.95 -7.68 18.68
C LEU A 216 6.05 -6.88 17.74
N GLY A 217 5.82 -5.59 18.00
CA GLY A 217 5.07 -4.71 17.10
C GLY A 217 5.70 -4.64 15.71
N ALA A 218 7.01 -4.42 15.66
CA ALA A 218 7.77 -4.34 14.42
C ALA A 218 7.68 -5.62 13.58
N VAL A 219 7.79 -6.78 14.24
CA VAL A 219 7.72 -8.09 13.58
C VAL A 219 6.28 -8.46 13.18
N SER A 220 5.31 -8.09 14.01
CA SER A 220 3.87 -8.36 13.78
C SER A 220 3.36 -7.63 12.54
N PHE A 221 3.89 -6.44 12.22
CA PHE A 221 3.57 -5.74 10.98
C PHE A 221 3.85 -6.61 9.74
N GLY A 222 5.08 -7.10 9.59
CA GLY A 222 5.48 -7.89 8.43
C GLY A 222 4.82 -9.26 8.42
N TYR A 223 4.80 -9.96 9.55
CA TYR A 223 4.10 -11.24 9.68
C TYR A 223 2.62 -11.10 9.31
N GLY A 224 1.93 -10.11 9.89
CA GLY A 224 0.52 -9.84 9.66
C GLY A 224 0.21 -9.49 8.21
N THR A 225 1.05 -8.64 7.60
CA THR A 225 0.95 -8.28 6.17
C THR A 225 1.04 -9.52 5.28
N PHE A 226 2.01 -10.40 5.52
CA PHE A 226 2.15 -11.64 4.75
C PHE A 226 0.97 -12.58 4.93
N GLN A 227 0.56 -12.83 6.17
CA GLN A 227 -0.58 -13.71 6.48
C GLN A 227 -1.86 -13.21 5.81
N LEU A 228 -2.12 -11.91 5.92
CA LEU A 228 -3.27 -11.27 5.28
C LEU A 228 -3.19 -11.39 3.76
N CYS A 229 -2.11 -10.93 3.13
CA CYS A 229 -1.98 -10.94 1.67
C CYS A 229 -2.08 -12.36 1.07
N ILE A 230 -1.44 -13.36 1.69
CA ILE A 230 -1.50 -14.76 1.23
C ILE A 230 -2.94 -15.29 1.35
N SER A 231 -3.65 -14.98 2.44
CA SER A 231 -5.05 -15.41 2.64
C SER A 231 -6.04 -14.82 1.62
N MET A 232 -5.64 -13.79 0.89
CA MET A 232 -6.45 -13.13 -0.14
C MET A 232 -6.14 -13.64 -1.55
N VAL A 233 -5.11 -14.49 -1.72
CA VAL A 233 -4.75 -15.06 -3.02
C VAL A 233 -5.82 -16.09 -3.44
N PRO A 234 -6.41 -15.98 -4.65
CA PRO A 234 -7.40 -16.93 -5.12
C PRO A 234 -6.89 -18.39 -5.12
N PRO A 235 -7.72 -19.40 -4.78
CA PRO A 235 -7.27 -20.79 -4.59
C PRO A 235 -6.53 -21.41 -5.79
N LYS A 236 -6.88 -21.00 -7.02
CA LYS A 236 -6.21 -21.49 -8.24
C LYS A 236 -4.75 -21.03 -8.33
N ILE A 237 -4.47 -19.81 -7.85
CA ILE A 237 -3.11 -19.24 -7.79
C ILE A 237 -2.40 -19.77 -6.53
N LEU A 238 -3.13 -19.91 -5.42
CA LEU A 238 -2.63 -20.45 -4.15
C LEU A 238 -1.98 -21.83 -4.36
N ARG A 239 -2.61 -22.75 -5.10
CA ARG A 239 -2.05 -24.08 -5.41
C ARG A 239 -0.70 -24.05 -6.13
N LEU A 240 -0.41 -22.99 -6.90
CA LEU A 240 0.86 -22.83 -7.60
C LEU A 240 1.97 -22.34 -6.65
N ILE A 241 1.61 -21.62 -5.59
CA ILE A 241 2.54 -21.04 -4.62
C ILE A 241 2.66 -21.85 -3.32
N GLU A 242 1.69 -22.69 -2.96
CA GLU A 242 1.73 -23.61 -1.80
C GLU A 242 2.93 -24.56 -1.87
N PHE A 243 3.34 -24.98 -3.08
CA PHE A 243 4.57 -25.75 -3.29
C PHE A 243 5.83 -25.02 -2.79
N LEU A 244 5.79 -23.69 -2.65
CA LEU A 244 6.85 -22.84 -2.10
C LEU A 244 6.73 -22.64 -0.58
N GLY A 245 5.69 -23.18 0.06
CA GLY A 245 5.46 -23.14 1.51
C GLY A 245 4.80 -21.86 2.02
N PHE A 246 3.92 -21.24 1.21
CA PHE A 246 3.08 -20.13 1.64
C PHE A 246 1.75 -20.66 2.19
N GLU A 247 1.47 -20.40 3.46
CA GLU A 247 0.17 -20.62 4.09
C GLU A 247 -0.24 -19.31 4.76
N GLY A 248 -1.46 -18.85 4.48
CA GLY A 248 -1.96 -17.56 4.92
C GLY A 248 -3.20 -17.71 5.79
N ASP A 249 -3.13 -17.24 7.02
CA ASP A 249 -4.27 -17.15 7.94
C ASP A 249 -4.69 -15.69 8.06
N ARG A 250 -5.88 -15.38 7.53
CA ARG A 250 -6.44 -14.03 7.56
C ARG A 250 -6.61 -13.50 8.98
N GLN A 251 -7.12 -14.32 9.90
CA GLN A 251 -7.42 -13.89 11.26
C GLN A 251 -6.13 -13.63 12.04
N ALA A 252 -5.14 -14.52 11.92
CA ALA A 252 -3.81 -14.29 12.47
C ALA A 252 -3.16 -13.03 11.89
N GLY A 253 -3.35 -12.81 10.58
CA GLY A 253 -2.89 -11.61 9.89
C GLY A 253 -3.46 -10.32 10.47
N LEU A 254 -4.77 -10.27 10.64
CA LEU A 254 -5.47 -9.11 11.20
C LEU A 254 -5.09 -8.86 12.66
N GLN A 255 -5.01 -9.90 13.49
CA GLN A 255 -4.59 -9.77 14.90
C GLN A 255 -3.16 -9.25 15.04
N ALA A 256 -2.23 -9.71 14.19
CA ALA A 256 -0.85 -9.23 14.20
C ALA A 256 -0.76 -7.77 13.74
N LEU A 257 -1.52 -7.36 12.73
CA LEU A 257 -1.60 -5.96 12.29
C LEU A 257 -2.25 -5.06 13.35
N GLU A 258 -3.30 -5.52 14.03
CA GLU A 258 -3.95 -4.81 15.14
C GLU A 258 -3.00 -4.65 16.34
N TYR A 259 -2.22 -5.68 16.67
CA TYR A 259 -1.17 -5.55 17.68
C TYR A 259 -0.11 -4.52 17.25
N SER A 260 0.35 -4.60 16.01
CA SER A 260 1.33 -3.66 15.47
C SER A 260 0.83 -2.21 15.50
N SER A 261 -0.43 -1.95 15.17
CA SER A 261 -0.99 -0.59 15.12
C SER A 261 -1.06 0.09 16.49
N HIS A 262 -1.10 -0.69 17.57
CA HIS A 262 -1.08 -0.19 18.95
C HIS A 262 0.32 -0.17 19.58
N SER A 263 1.35 -0.61 18.86
CA SER A 263 2.73 -0.60 19.36
C SER A 263 3.37 0.79 19.28
N LYS A 264 4.53 0.94 19.93
CA LYS A 264 5.41 2.12 19.82
C LYS A 264 6.46 1.99 18.71
N ASP A 265 6.32 1.01 17.82
CA ASP A 265 7.25 0.84 16.71
C ASP A 265 6.90 1.80 15.56
N MET A 266 7.90 2.20 14.77
CA MET A 266 7.72 3.07 13.60
C MET A 266 6.72 2.52 12.56
N LYS A 267 6.45 1.21 12.56
CA LYS A 267 5.48 0.57 11.67
C LYS A 267 4.04 0.68 12.14
N ALA A 268 3.78 1.13 13.37
CA ALA A 268 2.42 1.23 13.92
C ALA A 268 1.48 2.07 13.03
N PRO A 269 1.85 3.27 12.55
CA PRO A 269 0.99 4.04 11.65
C PRO A 269 0.75 3.34 10.29
N LEU A 270 1.74 2.60 9.79
CA LEU A 270 1.61 1.83 8.55
C LEU A 270 0.66 0.64 8.72
N ALA A 271 0.67 -0.02 9.88
CA ALA A 271 -0.29 -1.07 10.21
C ALA A 271 -1.72 -0.53 10.26
N THR A 272 -1.91 0.66 10.85
CA THR A 272 -3.19 1.37 10.87
C THR A 272 -3.70 1.63 9.45
N LEU A 273 -2.86 2.16 8.55
CA LEU A 273 -3.22 2.36 7.14
C LEU A 273 -3.54 1.03 6.44
N GLY A 274 -2.76 -0.02 6.71
CA GLY A 274 -2.99 -1.36 6.16
C GLY A 274 -4.36 -1.93 6.55
N LEU A 275 -4.78 -1.74 7.80
CA LEU A 275 -6.10 -2.12 8.29
C LEU A 275 -7.21 -1.28 7.63
N LEU A 276 -7.06 0.04 7.56
CA LEU A 276 -8.02 0.91 6.85
C LEU A 276 -8.19 0.48 5.39
N TRP A 277 -7.07 0.16 4.72
CA TRP A 277 -7.09 -0.32 3.35
C TRP A 277 -7.76 -1.70 3.23
N TYR A 278 -7.48 -2.62 4.16
CA TYR A 278 -8.16 -3.91 4.21
C TYR A 278 -9.69 -3.75 4.32
N HIS A 279 -10.17 -2.96 5.28
CA HIS A 279 -11.59 -2.81 5.56
C HIS A 279 -12.35 -2.02 4.49
N THR A 280 -11.72 -1.02 3.86
CA THR A 280 -12.39 -0.12 2.89
C THR A 280 -12.06 -0.40 1.42
N VAL A 281 -11.10 -1.28 1.14
CA VAL A 281 -10.67 -1.62 -0.23
C VAL A 281 -10.74 -3.11 -0.46
N LEU A 282 -9.98 -3.91 0.29
CA LEU A 282 -9.88 -5.36 0.02
C LEU A 282 -11.19 -6.11 0.29
N ARG A 283 -11.84 -5.83 1.42
CA ARG A 283 -13.12 -6.44 1.79
C ARG A 283 -14.18 -6.21 0.70
N PRO A 284 -14.46 -4.96 0.27
CA PRO A 284 -15.36 -4.71 -0.85
C PRO A 284 -14.90 -5.33 -2.17
N PHE A 285 -13.61 -5.22 -2.52
CA PHE A 285 -13.08 -5.70 -3.79
C PHE A 285 -13.24 -7.22 -3.96
N PHE A 286 -13.03 -8.00 -2.90
CA PHE A 286 -13.19 -9.44 -2.91
C PHE A 286 -14.58 -9.92 -2.44
N ALA A 287 -15.51 -8.99 -2.17
CA ALA A 287 -16.86 -9.26 -1.64
C ALA A 287 -16.84 -10.20 -0.43
N LEU A 288 -15.91 -10.00 0.52
CA LEU A 288 -15.68 -10.92 1.64
C LEU A 288 -16.88 -11.06 2.58
N ASP A 289 -17.65 -9.98 2.73
CA ASP A 289 -18.83 -9.92 3.60
C ASP A 289 -20.13 -10.16 2.80
N GLY A 290 -20.02 -10.49 1.51
CA GLY A 290 -21.13 -10.61 0.57
C GLY A 290 -21.13 -9.48 -0.48
N ALA A 291 -21.75 -9.75 -1.62
CA ALA A 291 -21.88 -8.73 -2.67
C ALA A 291 -22.75 -7.58 -2.17
N ASN A 292 -22.26 -6.35 -2.30
CA ASN A 292 -22.94 -5.12 -1.87
C ASN A 292 -23.22 -4.99 -0.36
N ASP A 293 -22.62 -5.83 0.50
CA ASP A 293 -22.60 -5.62 1.96
C ASP A 293 -21.23 -5.07 2.38
N TYR A 294 -21.22 -3.83 2.87
CA TYR A 294 -20.01 -3.13 3.30
C TYR A 294 -20.07 -2.74 4.78
N SER A 295 -21.14 -3.12 5.49
CA SER A 295 -21.45 -2.63 6.83
C SER A 295 -20.33 -2.92 7.83
N ALA A 296 -19.92 -4.19 7.95
CA ALA A 296 -18.84 -4.63 8.83
C ALA A 296 -17.52 -3.90 8.53
N GLY A 297 -17.12 -3.82 7.26
CA GLY A 297 -15.94 -3.07 6.83
C GLY A 297 -15.98 -1.59 7.25
N THR A 298 -17.11 -0.91 7.04
CA THR A 298 -17.24 0.51 7.40
C THR A 298 -17.23 0.75 8.91
N ILE A 299 -17.81 -0.14 9.71
CA ILE A 299 -17.80 -0.04 11.18
C ILE A 299 -16.38 -0.22 11.72
N ASP A 300 -15.67 -1.25 11.28
CA ASP A 300 -14.30 -1.52 11.72
C ASP A 300 -13.35 -0.37 11.33
N ALA A 301 -13.50 0.16 10.10
CA ALA A 301 -12.69 1.28 9.62
C ALA A 301 -12.99 2.59 10.37
N GLU A 302 -14.24 2.89 10.66
CA GLU A 302 -14.63 4.09 11.42
C GLU A 302 -14.07 4.04 12.84
N LYS A 303 -14.14 2.88 13.51
CA LYS A 303 -13.52 2.68 14.82
C LYS A 303 -12.02 3.02 14.80
N ILE A 304 -11.30 2.56 13.77
CA ILE A 304 -9.87 2.86 13.62
C ILE A 304 -9.63 4.37 13.43
N ILE A 305 -10.46 5.06 12.63
CA ILE A 305 -10.34 6.52 12.46
C ILE A 305 -10.59 7.24 13.79
N ASP A 306 -11.66 6.88 14.49
CA ASP A 306 -12.05 7.54 15.75
C ASP A 306 -10.99 7.36 16.85
N GLU A 307 -10.39 6.17 16.95
CA GLU A 307 -9.29 5.89 17.89
C GLU A 307 -8.03 6.71 17.60
N ARG A 308 -7.86 7.18 16.36
CA ARG A 308 -6.65 7.85 15.86
C ARG A 308 -6.88 9.31 15.47
N GLU A 309 -8.08 9.83 15.70
CA GLU A 309 -8.49 11.19 15.35
C GLU A 309 -7.52 12.23 15.93
N GLY A 310 -7.14 12.09 17.22
CA GLY A 310 -6.22 13.01 17.88
C GLY A 310 -4.82 13.09 17.23
N GLU A 311 -4.43 12.07 16.48
CA GLU A 311 -3.12 11.95 15.84
C GLU A 311 -3.14 12.30 14.34
N PHE A 312 -4.23 11.98 13.64
CA PHE A 312 -4.32 12.07 12.17
C PHE A 312 -5.52 12.86 11.64
N GLN A 313 -6.21 13.67 12.45
CA GLN A 313 -7.38 14.48 12.04
C GLN A 313 -7.20 15.28 10.74
N ASN A 314 -5.98 15.77 10.46
CA ASN A 314 -5.67 16.58 9.28
C ASN A 314 -4.85 15.82 8.22
N SER A 315 -4.60 14.52 8.44
CA SER A 315 -3.90 13.69 7.45
C SER A 315 -4.79 13.55 6.20
N ALA A 316 -4.24 13.87 5.04
CA ALA A 316 -4.95 13.69 3.78
C ALA A 316 -5.33 12.21 3.55
N LEU A 317 -4.52 11.25 4.01
CA LEU A 317 -4.83 9.82 3.94
C LEU A 317 -6.02 9.44 4.84
N PHE A 318 -6.09 9.95 6.07
CA PHE A 318 -7.21 9.66 6.96
C PHE A 318 -8.50 10.31 6.47
N LEU A 319 -8.43 11.55 5.98
CA LEU A 319 -9.56 12.22 5.34
C LEU A 319 -10.05 11.43 4.11
N PHE A 320 -9.12 10.93 3.29
CA PHE A 320 -9.44 10.05 2.17
C PHE A 320 -10.17 8.77 2.62
N PHE A 321 -9.67 8.07 3.64
CA PHE A 321 -10.35 6.88 4.16
C PHE A 321 -11.71 7.19 4.79
N ARG A 322 -11.89 8.34 5.45
CA ARG A 322 -13.20 8.80 5.93
C ARG A 322 -14.17 9.03 4.77
N GLY A 323 -13.70 9.66 3.70
CA GLY A 323 -14.45 9.79 2.44
C GLY A 323 -14.86 8.45 1.85
N ARG A 324 -13.97 7.44 1.88
CA ARG A 324 -14.28 6.08 1.43
C ARG A 324 -15.36 5.40 2.28
N ILE A 325 -15.31 5.56 3.60
CA ILE A 325 -16.34 5.02 4.51
C ILE A 325 -17.71 5.58 4.15
N HIS A 326 -17.84 6.91 4.04
CA HIS A 326 -19.08 7.56 3.62
C HIS A 326 -19.53 7.08 2.23
N ARG A 327 -18.59 6.89 1.28
CA ARG A 327 -18.91 6.35 -0.05
C ARG A 327 -19.52 4.95 0.03
N LEU A 328 -18.91 4.05 0.80
CA LEU A 328 -19.40 2.68 0.97
C LEU A 328 -20.76 2.64 1.68
N ARG A 329 -21.07 3.65 2.51
CA ARG A 329 -22.39 3.86 3.13
C ARG A 329 -23.40 4.54 2.22
N LYS A 330 -23.00 4.96 1.02
CA LYS A 330 -23.79 5.74 0.04
C LYS A 330 -24.16 7.14 0.55
N GLU A 331 -23.33 7.71 1.42
CA GLU A 331 -23.45 9.06 1.96
C GLU A 331 -22.65 10.03 1.05
N THR A 332 -23.16 10.27 -0.15
CA THR A 332 -22.43 10.96 -1.24
C THR A 332 -21.92 12.35 -0.84
N ASP A 333 -22.76 13.17 -0.20
CA ASP A 333 -22.41 14.56 0.15
C ASP A 333 -21.26 14.62 1.17
N LEU A 334 -21.32 13.77 2.21
CA LEU A 334 -20.27 13.66 3.23
C LEU A 334 -18.99 13.09 2.63
N SER A 335 -19.11 12.12 1.72
CA SER A 335 -17.98 11.54 1.01
C SER A 335 -17.23 12.59 0.20
N LEU A 336 -17.97 13.43 -0.54
CA LEU A 336 -17.39 14.52 -1.32
C LEU A 336 -16.68 15.54 -0.42
N GLU A 337 -17.34 16.00 0.66
CA GLU A 337 -16.75 16.94 1.61
C GLU A 337 -15.41 16.42 2.17
N MET A 338 -15.34 15.13 2.52
CA MET A 338 -14.10 14.54 3.03
C MET A 338 -13.01 14.44 1.97
N TYR A 339 -13.36 14.07 0.72
CA TYR A 339 -12.37 14.01 -0.35
C TYR A 339 -11.89 15.40 -0.79
N GLU A 340 -12.71 16.44 -0.72
CA GLU A 340 -12.29 17.83 -0.94
C GLU A 340 -11.30 18.29 0.13
N LYS A 341 -11.59 18.00 1.42
CA LYS A 341 -10.64 18.27 2.51
C LYS A 341 -9.35 17.47 2.34
N ALA A 342 -9.44 16.21 1.94
CA ALA A 342 -8.27 15.37 1.66
C ALA A 342 -7.42 15.94 0.52
N LEU A 343 -8.06 16.39 -0.56
CA LEU A 343 -7.39 17.02 -1.70
C LEU A 343 -6.67 18.31 -1.30
N GLU A 344 -7.32 19.16 -0.51
CA GLU A 344 -6.70 20.39 0.02
C GLU A 344 -5.49 20.08 0.92
N ALA A 345 -5.63 19.11 1.82
CA ALA A 345 -4.54 18.67 2.70
C ALA A 345 -3.39 17.98 1.94
N ALA A 346 -3.69 17.40 0.77
CA ALA A 346 -2.71 16.72 -0.08
C ALA A 346 -1.91 17.67 -0.98
N LYS A 347 -2.16 19.00 -0.96
CA LYS A 347 -1.48 19.95 -1.84
C LYS A 347 0.04 19.77 -1.88
N GLY A 348 0.56 19.51 -3.07
CA GLY A 348 1.99 19.26 -3.30
C GLY A 348 2.37 17.78 -3.28
N GLN A 349 1.44 16.89 -2.94
CA GLN A 349 1.55 15.43 -3.01
C GLN A 349 0.68 14.90 -4.14
N ARG A 350 1.18 15.05 -5.37
CA ARG A 350 0.45 14.78 -6.62
C ARG A 350 -0.31 13.45 -6.61
N GLU A 351 0.31 12.40 -6.11
CA GLU A 351 -0.25 11.05 -6.15
C GLU A 351 -1.46 10.89 -5.23
N LEU A 352 -1.44 11.54 -4.07
CA LEU A 352 -2.58 11.60 -3.16
C LEU A 352 -3.67 12.53 -3.68
N GLU A 353 -3.29 13.65 -4.31
CA GLU A 353 -4.23 14.52 -5.03
C GLU A 353 -4.97 13.73 -6.11
N PHE A 354 -4.26 12.91 -6.92
CA PHE A 354 -4.89 12.05 -7.93
C PHE A 354 -5.83 11.00 -7.35
N MET A 355 -5.47 10.35 -6.23
CA MET A 355 -6.36 9.39 -5.57
C MET A 355 -7.68 10.05 -5.13
N CYS A 356 -7.61 11.25 -4.55
CA CYS A 356 -8.80 12.01 -4.15
C CYS A 356 -9.64 12.41 -5.35
N GLN A 357 -9.02 12.96 -6.40
CA GLN A 357 -9.70 13.36 -7.63
C GLN A 357 -10.39 12.18 -8.32
N TYR A 358 -9.76 11.01 -8.36
CA TYR A 358 -10.35 9.79 -8.89
C TYR A 358 -11.65 9.43 -8.17
N GLU A 359 -11.63 9.40 -6.84
CA GLU A 359 -12.81 9.07 -6.04
C GLU A 359 -13.92 10.11 -6.23
N ILE A 360 -13.58 11.40 -6.34
CA ILE A 360 -14.57 12.47 -6.58
C ILE A 360 -15.21 12.34 -7.97
N VAL A 361 -14.45 11.96 -9.01
CA VAL A 361 -15.02 11.67 -10.34
C VAL A 361 -15.99 10.49 -10.27
N CYS A 362 -15.66 9.45 -9.51
CA CYS A 362 -16.58 8.33 -9.25
C CYS A 362 -17.86 8.78 -8.53
N LEU A 363 -17.78 9.74 -7.58
CA LEU A 363 -18.96 10.34 -6.95
C LEU A 363 -19.81 11.12 -7.97
N GLY A 364 -19.18 11.80 -8.93
CA GLY A 364 -19.88 12.49 -10.02
C GLY A 364 -20.82 11.59 -10.82
N SER A 365 -20.42 10.33 -11.05
CA SER A 365 -21.27 9.31 -11.69
C SER A 365 -22.54 8.99 -10.88
N MET A 366 -22.52 9.22 -9.57
CA MET A 366 -23.66 9.03 -8.66
C MET A 366 -24.60 10.24 -8.58
N GLY A 367 -24.25 11.40 -9.17
CA GLY A 367 -25.18 12.51 -9.35
C GLY A 367 -24.63 13.91 -9.11
N ASP A 368 -23.49 14.04 -8.42
CA ASP A 368 -22.86 15.36 -8.20
C ASP A 368 -21.89 15.74 -9.33
N VAL A 369 -22.52 16.13 -10.44
CA VAL A 369 -21.84 16.55 -11.65
C VAL A 369 -21.08 17.88 -11.48
N LYS A 370 -21.51 18.75 -10.55
CA LYS A 370 -20.91 20.08 -10.36
C LYS A 370 -19.59 19.99 -9.61
N GLY A 371 -19.55 19.27 -8.48
CA GLY A 371 -18.31 19.05 -7.72
C GLY A 371 -17.25 18.34 -8.57
N ALA A 372 -17.65 17.29 -9.30
CA ALA A 372 -16.76 16.61 -10.24
C ALA A 372 -16.19 17.56 -11.30
N HIS A 373 -17.00 18.45 -11.87
CA HIS A 373 -16.55 19.40 -12.89
C HIS A 373 -15.54 20.43 -12.39
N GLU A 374 -15.70 20.95 -11.18
CA GLU A 374 -14.77 21.95 -10.62
C GLU A 374 -13.38 21.35 -10.40
N ILE A 375 -13.32 20.15 -9.85
CA ILE A 375 -12.06 19.45 -9.57
C ILE A 375 -11.35 18.99 -10.85
N LEU A 376 -12.11 18.54 -11.86
CA LEU A 376 -11.56 18.15 -13.16
C LEU A 376 -10.80 19.30 -13.86
N LYS A 377 -11.09 20.56 -13.52
CA LYS A 377 -10.35 21.73 -14.04
C LYS A 377 -8.92 21.82 -13.53
N GLU A 378 -8.63 21.27 -12.36
CA GLU A 378 -7.33 21.36 -11.73
C GLU A 378 -6.37 20.26 -12.22
N VAL A 379 -6.92 19.12 -12.65
CA VAL A 379 -6.17 17.92 -13.10
C VAL A 379 -5.06 18.24 -14.13
N PRO A 380 -5.28 19.04 -15.20
CA PRO A 380 -4.22 19.35 -16.15
C PRO A 380 -3.01 20.07 -15.54
N GLY A 381 -3.21 20.85 -14.47
CA GLY A 381 -2.16 21.59 -13.79
C GLY A 381 -1.26 20.72 -12.89
N LEU A 382 -1.73 19.53 -12.50
CA LEU A 382 -0.99 18.62 -11.63
C LEU A 382 0.01 17.73 -12.38
N LEU A 383 -0.18 17.59 -13.70
CA LEU A 383 0.60 16.71 -14.56
C LEU A 383 1.92 17.38 -14.98
N LYS A 384 3.06 16.93 -14.44
CA LYS A 384 4.37 17.49 -14.77
C LYS A 384 4.91 17.03 -16.13
N LYS A 385 4.67 15.77 -16.51
CA LYS A 385 5.17 15.16 -17.75
C LYS A 385 4.12 14.19 -18.30
N LYS A 386 3.59 14.42 -19.50
CA LYS A 386 2.61 13.51 -20.17
C LYS A 386 3.26 12.18 -20.66
N ASN A 387 4.30 11.71 -19.97
CA ASN A 387 5.13 10.58 -20.38
C ASN A 387 4.57 9.25 -19.86
N ASN A 388 3.80 9.30 -18.75
CA ASN A 388 3.07 8.16 -18.23
C ASN A 388 1.72 8.02 -18.98
N GLN A 389 1.40 6.80 -19.43
CA GLN A 389 0.18 6.53 -20.20
C GLN A 389 -1.10 6.78 -19.38
N ILE A 390 -1.08 6.52 -18.07
CA ILE A 390 -2.22 6.75 -17.17
C ILE A 390 -2.43 8.25 -16.99
N GLU A 391 -1.35 8.99 -16.71
CA GLU A 391 -1.37 10.45 -16.62
C GLU A 391 -1.86 11.09 -17.92
N ALA A 392 -1.39 10.61 -19.07
CA ALA A 392 -1.84 11.08 -20.38
C ALA A 392 -3.32 10.76 -20.65
N TYR A 393 -3.80 9.59 -20.21
CA TYR A 393 -5.21 9.21 -20.30
C TYR A 393 -6.10 10.13 -19.44
N VAL A 394 -5.76 10.28 -18.16
CA VAL A 394 -6.48 11.15 -17.21
C VAL A 394 -6.48 12.60 -17.68
N SER A 395 -5.33 13.10 -18.17
CA SER A 395 -5.19 14.43 -18.78
C SER A 395 -6.18 14.68 -19.90
N ARG A 396 -6.26 13.75 -20.86
CA ARG A 396 -7.15 13.88 -22.03
C ARG A 396 -8.62 13.87 -21.62
N ARG A 397 -8.99 13.04 -20.65
CA ARG A 397 -10.37 12.99 -20.12
C ARG A 397 -10.73 14.28 -19.39
N ALA A 398 -9.84 14.79 -18.52
CA ALA A 398 -10.02 16.06 -17.84
C ALA A 398 -10.10 17.26 -18.81
N GLU A 399 -9.23 17.34 -19.82
CA GLU A 399 -9.26 18.41 -20.84
C GLU A 399 -10.59 18.45 -21.61
N LYS A 400 -11.20 17.28 -21.88
CA LYS A 400 -12.55 17.20 -22.50
C LYS A 400 -13.63 17.74 -21.56
N MET A 401 -13.49 17.51 -20.26
CA MET A 401 -14.42 17.97 -19.22
C MET A 401 -14.22 19.43 -18.82
N ASN A 402 -13.13 20.09 -19.24
CA ASN A 402 -12.91 21.52 -19.00
C ASN A 402 -13.73 22.43 -19.90
N LYS A 403 -14.19 21.92 -21.05
CA LYS A 403 -14.95 22.71 -22.04
C LYS A 403 -16.42 22.91 -21.64
N GLY A 404 -16.92 22.18 -20.65
CA GLY A 404 -18.26 22.28 -20.09
C GLY A 404 -18.50 21.17 -19.07
N ALA A 405 -19.47 21.35 -18.17
CA ALA A 405 -19.82 20.33 -17.17
C ALA A 405 -20.14 18.99 -17.86
N PRO A 406 -19.56 17.85 -17.42
CA PRO A 406 -19.92 16.54 -17.96
C PRO A 406 -21.39 16.25 -17.67
N SER A 407 -22.02 15.34 -18.41
CA SER A 407 -23.33 14.81 -17.98
C SER A 407 -23.13 13.65 -17.00
N GLN A 408 -24.15 13.33 -16.20
CA GLN A 408 -24.08 12.17 -15.30
C GLN A 408 -23.87 10.87 -16.09
N GLU A 409 -24.50 10.76 -17.26
CA GLU A 409 -24.36 9.64 -18.18
C GLU A 409 -22.92 9.51 -18.67
N TYR A 410 -22.27 10.62 -19.05
CA TYR A 410 -20.88 10.59 -19.47
C TYR A 410 -19.94 10.17 -18.33
N CYS A 411 -20.18 10.64 -17.09
CA CYS A 411 -19.43 10.18 -15.92
C CYS A 411 -19.59 8.67 -15.70
N ARG A 412 -20.83 8.14 -15.79
CA ARG A 412 -21.09 6.69 -15.68
C ARG A 412 -20.37 5.89 -16.75
N LEU A 413 -20.33 6.37 -18.00
CA LEU A 413 -19.60 5.72 -19.09
C LEU A 413 -18.09 5.65 -18.81
N LEU A 414 -17.50 6.71 -18.27
CA LEU A 414 -16.07 6.72 -17.92
C LEU A 414 -15.76 5.85 -16.71
N SER A 415 -16.68 5.74 -15.74
CA SER A 415 -16.57 4.75 -14.66
C SER A 415 -16.57 3.32 -15.22
N LEU A 416 -17.44 3.03 -16.20
CA LEU A 416 -17.46 1.73 -16.87
C LEU A 416 -16.20 1.49 -17.72
N GLU A 417 -15.66 2.52 -18.38
CA GLU A 417 -14.37 2.46 -19.07
C GLU A 417 -13.23 2.07 -18.12
N LEU A 418 -13.22 2.60 -16.90
CA LEU A 418 -12.24 2.22 -15.88
C LEU A 418 -12.37 0.76 -15.44
N ILE A 419 -13.60 0.28 -15.22
CA ILE A 419 -13.88 -1.14 -14.91
C ILE A 419 -13.34 -2.04 -16.04
N PHE A 420 -13.56 -1.65 -17.29
CA PHE A 420 -13.02 -2.36 -18.46
C PHE A 420 -11.49 -2.35 -18.49
N LEU A 421 -10.85 -1.18 -18.35
CA LEU A 421 -9.39 -1.03 -18.39
C LEU A 421 -8.68 -1.79 -17.26
N TRP A 422 -9.33 -1.95 -16.10
CA TRP A 422 -8.84 -2.78 -15.00
C TRP A 422 -9.10 -4.27 -15.17
N HIS A 423 -9.68 -4.68 -16.29
CA HIS A 423 -10.03 -6.07 -16.58
C HIS A 423 -10.94 -6.67 -15.49
N ALA A 424 -11.86 -5.87 -14.95
CA ALA A 424 -12.77 -6.30 -13.88
C ALA A 424 -14.06 -6.95 -14.40
N LEU A 425 -14.45 -6.74 -15.66
CA LEU A 425 -15.67 -7.35 -16.22
C LEU A 425 -15.73 -8.89 -16.08
N PRO A 426 -14.63 -9.65 -16.30
CA PRO A 426 -14.66 -11.12 -16.16
C PRO A 426 -14.90 -11.61 -14.73
N THR A 427 -14.80 -10.75 -13.71
CA THR A 427 -15.08 -11.10 -12.32
C THR A 427 -16.54 -10.86 -11.94
N CYS A 428 -17.31 -10.17 -12.78
CA CYS A 428 -18.72 -9.88 -12.58
C CYS A 428 -19.62 -11.06 -12.97
N LYS A 429 -20.74 -11.20 -12.28
CA LYS A 429 -21.82 -12.13 -12.63
C LYS A 429 -22.72 -11.54 -13.72
N GLU A 430 -23.48 -12.40 -14.40
CA GLU A 430 -24.42 -11.99 -15.46
C GLU A 430 -25.43 -10.91 -15.00
N GLU A 431 -25.93 -11.04 -13.76
CA GLU A 431 -26.86 -10.10 -13.15
C GLU A 431 -26.24 -8.71 -12.89
N GLU A 432 -24.92 -8.66 -12.70
CA GLU A 432 -24.14 -7.42 -12.46
C GLU A 432 -23.73 -6.75 -13.78
N LEU A 433 -23.55 -7.54 -14.85
CA LEU A 433 -23.18 -7.07 -16.18
C LEU A 433 -24.34 -6.40 -16.94
N LYS A 434 -25.58 -6.88 -16.75
CA LYS A 434 -26.76 -6.33 -17.45
C LYS A 434 -26.97 -4.82 -17.21
N PRO A 435 -26.92 -4.30 -15.97
CA PRO A 435 -27.01 -2.86 -15.71
C PRO A 435 -25.92 -2.02 -16.39
N TYR A 436 -24.77 -2.60 -16.75
CA TYR A 436 -23.73 -1.87 -17.48
C TYR A 436 -24.12 -1.59 -18.94
N LEU A 437 -24.94 -2.45 -19.54
CA LEU A 437 -25.51 -2.17 -20.87
C LEU A 437 -26.48 -0.99 -20.82
N ASP A 438 -27.27 -0.85 -19.75
CA ASP A 438 -28.15 0.30 -19.56
C ASP A 438 -27.35 1.61 -19.50
N VAL A 439 -26.18 1.61 -18.86
CA VAL A 439 -25.25 2.76 -18.83
C VAL A 439 -24.77 3.14 -20.24
N CYS A 440 -24.48 2.14 -21.08
CA CYS A 440 -24.14 2.36 -22.48
C CYS A 440 -25.33 2.93 -23.27
N ASP A 441 -26.55 2.47 -23.00
CA ASP A 441 -27.77 2.93 -23.67
C ASP A 441 -28.21 4.34 -23.30
N MET A 442 -27.85 4.81 -22.10
CA MET A 442 -28.06 6.19 -21.69
C MET A 442 -27.22 7.20 -22.50
N GLN A 443 -26.20 6.76 -23.25
CA GLN A 443 -25.35 7.67 -24.02
C GLN A 443 -26.03 8.13 -25.30
N THR A 444 -26.24 9.45 -25.42
CA THR A 444 -26.82 10.07 -26.62
C THR A 444 -25.84 10.93 -27.41
N ASP A 445 -24.64 11.22 -26.89
CA ASP A 445 -23.63 12.02 -27.60
C ASP A 445 -22.85 11.15 -28.61
N PRO A 446 -22.96 11.39 -29.93
CA PRO A 446 -22.25 10.62 -30.94
C PRO A 446 -20.72 10.63 -30.76
N LYS A 447 -20.17 11.64 -30.07
CA LYS A 447 -18.73 11.77 -29.81
C LYS A 447 -18.17 10.69 -28.90
N VAL A 448 -19.01 9.92 -28.21
CA VAL A 448 -18.59 8.84 -27.30
C VAL A 448 -19.02 7.46 -27.78
N PHE A 449 -19.67 7.36 -28.95
CA PHE A 449 -20.23 6.09 -29.41
C PHE A 449 -19.16 5.05 -29.75
N HIS A 450 -17.97 5.45 -30.19
CA HIS A 450 -16.84 4.53 -30.37
C HIS A 450 -16.46 3.84 -29.05
N LEU A 451 -16.41 4.60 -27.95
CA LEU A 451 -16.15 4.06 -26.61
C LEU A 451 -17.33 3.22 -26.10
N LYS A 452 -18.57 3.70 -26.30
CA LYS A 452 -19.79 2.95 -25.97
C LYS A 452 -19.75 1.55 -26.59
N CYS A 453 -19.51 1.46 -27.90
CA CYS A 453 -19.49 0.20 -28.61
C CYS A 453 -18.35 -0.73 -28.15
N LEU A 454 -17.19 -0.19 -27.77
CA LEU A 454 -16.13 -1.01 -27.17
C LEU A 454 -16.61 -1.68 -25.88
N LEU A 455 -17.26 -0.92 -25.00
CA LEU A 455 -17.73 -1.43 -23.70
C LEU A 455 -18.89 -2.41 -23.88
N GLU A 456 -19.85 -2.13 -24.76
CA GLU A 456 -20.91 -3.08 -25.14
C GLU A 456 -20.31 -4.39 -25.65
N GLY A 457 -19.35 -4.31 -26.57
CA GLY A 457 -18.67 -5.47 -27.12
C GLY A 457 -17.97 -6.33 -26.05
N ALA A 458 -17.27 -5.68 -25.12
CA ALA A 458 -16.63 -6.35 -24.00
C ALA A 458 -17.64 -7.00 -23.04
N ILE A 459 -18.75 -6.32 -22.74
CA ILE A 459 -19.80 -6.87 -21.86
C ILE A 459 -20.49 -8.06 -22.52
N PHE A 460 -20.89 -7.95 -23.79
CA PHE A 460 -21.51 -9.05 -24.53
C PHE A 460 -20.61 -10.27 -24.62
N LYS A 461 -19.29 -10.07 -24.75
CA LYS A 461 -18.31 -11.16 -24.68
C LYS A 461 -18.37 -11.90 -23.34
N GLU A 462 -18.37 -11.18 -22.21
CA GLU A 462 -18.44 -11.81 -20.89
C GLU A 462 -19.82 -12.45 -20.61
N LEU A 463 -20.89 -11.95 -21.24
CA LEU A 463 -22.22 -12.58 -21.27
C LEU A 463 -22.30 -13.81 -22.19
N GLY A 464 -21.23 -14.17 -22.90
CA GLY A 464 -21.19 -15.29 -23.84
C GLY A 464 -21.89 -15.04 -25.18
N GLN A 465 -22.27 -13.79 -25.47
CA GLN A 465 -22.94 -13.39 -26.71
C GLN A 465 -21.90 -12.93 -27.75
N GLU A 466 -21.10 -13.89 -28.24
CA GLU A 466 -19.91 -13.60 -29.07
C GLU A 466 -20.19 -12.88 -30.39
N GLU A 467 -21.31 -13.18 -31.06
CA GLU A 467 -21.66 -12.53 -32.34
C GLU A 467 -21.95 -11.05 -32.15
N LEU A 468 -22.75 -10.71 -31.12
CA LEU A 468 -23.02 -9.33 -30.73
C LEU A 468 -21.73 -8.64 -30.27
N ALA A 469 -20.91 -9.34 -29.49
CA ALA A 469 -19.61 -8.81 -29.07
C ALA A 469 -18.77 -8.37 -30.27
N ILE A 470 -18.59 -9.26 -31.26
CA ILE A 470 -17.82 -8.94 -32.47
C ILE A 470 -18.44 -7.75 -33.22
N GLN A 471 -19.76 -7.74 -33.42
CA GLN A 471 -20.46 -6.66 -34.12
C GLN A 471 -20.18 -5.29 -33.46
N TYR A 472 -20.30 -5.20 -32.13
CA TYR A 472 -20.05 -3.96 -31.41
C TYR A 472 -18.57 -3.57 -31.41
N LEU A 473 -17.64 -4.53 -31.36
CA LEU A 473 -16.20 -4.24 -31.43
C LEU A 473 -15.78 -3.74 -32.82
N GLU A 474 -16.36 -4.27 -33.91
CA GLU A 474 -16.16 -3.77 -35.27
C GLU A 474 -16.73 -2.35 -35.43
N GLU A 475 -17.93 -2.12 -34.89
CA GLU A 475 -18.56 -0.80 -34.89
C GLU A 475 -17.74 0.23 -34.10
N ALA A 476 -17.12 -0.17 -32.98
CA ALA A 476 -16.21 0.68 -32.21
C ALA A 476 -15.01 1.15 -33.04
N ILE A 477 -14.40 0.25 -33.83
CA ILE A 477 -13.30 0.56 -34.74
C ILE A 477 -13.79 1.49 -35.86
N ALA A 478 -14.93 1.18 -36.48
CA ALA A 478 -15.49 1.97 -37.57
C ALA A 478 -15.81 3.40 -37.11
N ARG A 479 -16.43 3.57 -35.94
CA ARG A 479 -16.77 4.88 -35.35
C ARG A 479 -15.56 5.68 -34.92
N HIS A 480 -14.46 5.02 -34.55
CA HIS A 480 -13.21 5.69 -34.21
C HIS A 480 -12.48 6.27 -35.44
N GLN A 481 -12.78 5.79 -36.66
CA GLN A 481 -12.06 6.24 -37.86
C GLN A 481 -12.08 7.77 -38.03
N GLY A 482 -10.89 8.36 -38.18
CA GLY A 482 -10.72 9.80 -38.33
C GLY A 482 -10.75 10.60 -37.02
N MET A 483 -10.93 9.95 -35.86
CA MET A 483 -10.80 10.60 -34.56
C MET A 483 -9.33 10.82 -34.18
N LYS A 484 -9.05 11.94 -33.50
CA LYS A 484 -7.70 12.28 -33.01
C LYS A 484 -7.46 11.89 -31.54
N ASP A 485 -8.49 11.39 -30.88
CA ASP A 485 -8.46 11.00 -29.46
C ASP A 485 -8.85 9.53 -29.30
N ASP A 486 -8.71 8.99 -28.09
CA ASP A 486 -9.19 7.65 -27.71
C ASP A 486 -8.62 6.50 -28.57
N HIS A 487 -7.37 6.64 -29.03
CA HIS A 487 -6.66 5.64 -29.85
C HIS A 487 -6.55 4.25 -29.22
N HIS A 488 -6.77 4.13 -27.91
CA HIS A 488 -6.83 2.83 -27.23
C HIS A 488 -8.06 2.02 -27.65
N VAL A 489 -9.14 2.66 -28.08
CA VAL A 489 -10.40 1.99 -28.46
C VAL A 489 -10.20 0.93 -29.56
N PRO A 490 -9.64 1.26 -30.74
CA PRO A 490 -9.44 0.24 -31.78
C PRO A 490 -8.43 -0.84 -31.37
N ALA A 491 -7.42 -0.50 -30.56
CA ALA A 491 -6.44 -1.47 -30.08
C ALA A 491 -7.09 -2.50 -29.15
N PHE A 492 -7.89 -2.05 -28.18
CA PHE A 492 -8.63 -2.94 -27.28
C PHE A 492 -9.73 -3.71 -28.00
N ALA A 493 -10.42 -3.10 -28.97
CA ALA A 493 -11.43 -3.80 -29.76
C ALA A 493 -10.85 -4.99 -30.52
N LEU A 494 -9.70 -4.80 -31.17
CA LEU A 494 -8.96 -5.88 -31.85
C LEU A 494 -8.48 -6.96 -30.87
N PHE A 495 -7.99 -6.56 -29.69
CA PHE A 495 -7.57 -7.51 -28.66
C PHE A 495 -8.73 -8.38 -28.17
N GLU A 496 -9.88 -7.78 -27.86
CA GLU A 496 -11.07 -8.50 -27.40
C GLU A 496 -11.59 -9.45 -28.50
N MET A 497 -11.67 -9.00 -29.75
CA MET A 497 -12.01 -9.86 -30.88
C MET A 497 -11.04 -11.04 -31.03
N ALA A 498 -9.72 -10.78 -30.96
CA ALA A 498 -8.71 -11.84 -31.02
C ALA A 498 -8.91 -12.86 -29.89
N SER A 499 -9.24 -12.41 -28.68
CA SER A 499 -9.50 -13.30 -27.54
C SER A 499 -10.72 -14.20 -27.74
N ILE A 500 -11.76 -13.73 -28.45
CA ILE A 500 -12.92 -14.54 -28.84
C ILE A 500 -12.50 -15.59 -29.88
N TYR A 501 -11.77 -15.18 -30.92
CA TYR A 501 -11.32 -16.09 -31.98
C TYR A 501 -10.35 -17.15 -31.49
N MET A 502 -9.47 -16.83 -30.54
CA MET A 502 -8.53 -17.78 -29.94
C MET A 502 -9.21 -18.91 -29.17
N LYS A 503 -10.45 -18.72 -28.69
CA LYS A 503 -11.24 -19.77 -28.02
C LYS A 503 -11.87 -20.77 -28.99
N LYS A 504 -11.85 -20.49 -30.31
CA LYS A 504 -12.40 -21.37 -31.35
C LYS A 504 -11.29 -22.25 -31.93
N PRO A 505 -11.31 -23.58 -31.70
CA PRO A 505 -10.26 -24.49 -32.18
C PRO A 505 -10.06 -24.46 -33.71
N GLU A 506 -11.09 -24.06 -34.45
CA GLU A 506 -11.13 -24.06 -35.91
C GLU A 506 -10.27 -22.96 -36.55
N VAL A 507 -9.98 -21.87 -35.82
CA VAL A 507 -9.27 -20.71 -36.38
C VAL A 507 -7.75 -20.97 -36.55
N PHE A 508 -7.19 -21.91 -35.78
CA PHE A 508 -5.79 -22.32 -35.92
C PHE A 508 -5.52 -23.21 -37.15
N CYS A 509 -6.55 -23.78 -37.78
CA CYS A 509 -6.38 -24.75 -38.87
C CYS A 509 -6.61 -24.20 -40.29
N VAL A 510 -7.12 -22.96 -40.47
CA VAL A 510 -7.58 -22.53 -41.81
C VAL A 510 -6.63 -21.56 -42.52
N ASN A 511 -5.73 -20.85 -41.85
CA ASN A 511 -4.92 -19.79 -42.49
C ASN A 511 -3.41 -20.05 -42.62
N HIS A 512 -2.93 -21.29 -42.48
CA HIS A 512 -1.49 -21.60 -42.67
C HIS A 512 -1.17 -22.74 -43.66
N VAL A 513 -2.13 -23.19 -44.48
CA VAL A 513 -1.89 -24.25 -45.48
C VAL A 513 -2.25 -23.84 -46.92
N GLN A 514 -2.60 -22.57 -47.18
CA GLN A 514 -2.91 -22.14 -48.56
C GLN A 514 -1.96 -21.11 -49.18
N ASN A 515 -0.86 -20.71 -48.51
CA ASN A 515 0.17 -19.87 -49.13
C ASN A 515 1.60 -20.24 -48.67
N LEU A 516 1.97 -21.53 -48.79
CA LEU A 516 3.36 -21.97 -48.89
C LEU A 516 3.56 -22.76 -50.18
#